data_AF-A0A0A9RDZ4-F1
#
_entry.id   AF-A0A0A9RDZ4-F1
#
_cell.length_a   1.000
_cell.length_b   1.000
_cell.length_c   1.000
_cell.angle_alpha   90.00
_cell.angle_beta   90.00
_cell.angle_gamma   90.00
#
_symmetry.space_group_name_H-M   'P 1'
#
loop_
_entity.id
_entity.type
_entity.pdbx_description
1 polymer ?
#
loop_
_entity_poly.entity_id
_entity_poly.type
_entity_poly.pdbx_seq_one_letter_code
_entity_poly.pdbx_strand_id
1 'polypeptide(L)'
;MNHCKPTSGRLLWSEKEIFEEYNESFIPSLPERLSFAAYQTVSGMSDAELLTLQKHKIQAMDSTDTLDRLNNGIEYVEHNMGMISARLAIQNI
;
A
#
# COMPACT_ATOMS: atom_id res chain seq x y z
N MET A 1 13.91 -32.88 -26.05
CA MET A 1 13.18 -32.34 -24.88
C MET A 1 14.19 -31.60 -24.03
N ASN A 2 14.17 -30.27 -24.04
CA ASN A 2 15.18 -29.45 -23.40
C ASN A 2 14.77 -29.17 -21.95
N HIS A 3 15.51 -29.74 -21.01
CA HIS A 3 15.38 -29.43 -19.60
C HIS A 3 15.84 -27.98 -19.37
N CYS A 4 14.88 -27.10 -19.07
CA CYS A 4 15.18 -25.75 -18.63
C CYS A 4 15.80 -25.85 -17.23
N LYS A 5 17.13 -25.77 -17.12
CA LYS A 5 17.80 -25.66 -15.82
C LYS A 5 17.40 -24.33 -15.19
N PRO A 6 16.93 -24.30 -13.92
CA PRO A 6 16.72 -23.05 -13.23
C PRO A 6 18.06 -22.32 -13.16
N THR A 7 18.07 -21.07 -13.58
CA THR A 7 19.27 -20.25 -13.69
C THR A 7 19.75 -19.90 -12.28
N SER A 8 20.53 -20.80 -11.67
CA SER A 8 21.05 -20.73 -10.29
C SER A 8 21.92 -19.49 -9.99
N GLY A 9 22.17 -18.63 -10.98
CA GLY A 9 22.92 -17.37 -10.81
C GLY A 9 22.06 -16.11 -10.66
N ARG A 10 20.72 -16.20 -10.83
CA ARG A 10 19.83 -15.01 -10.74
C ARG A 10 19.33 -14.69 -9.33
N LEU A 11 19.60 -15.55 -8.36
CA LEU A 11 19.24 -15.36 -6.95
C LEU A 11 20.47 -15.19 -6.04
N LEU A 12 21.68 -15.10 -6.62
CA LEU A 12 22.90 -14.95 -5.83
C LEU A 12 22.97 -13.59 -5.10
N TRP A 13 22.17 -12.61 -5.53
CA TRP A 13 22.04 -11.31 -4.86
C TRP A 13 21.23 -11.42 -3.57
N SER A 14 20.17 -12.26 -3.54
CA SER A 14 19.33 -12.43 -2.35
C SER A 14 20.00 -13.25 -1.24
N GLU A 15 21.04 -14.01 -1.56
CA GLU A 15 21.79 -14.82 -0.59
C GLU A 15 23.01 -14.09 0.02
N LYS A 16 23.43 -12.96 -0.56
CA LYS A 16 24.65 -12.23 -0.15
C LYS A 16 24.40 -10.96 0.65
N GLU A 17 23.20 -10.42 0.59
CA GLU A 17 22.84 -9.25 1.40
C GLU A 17 22.42 -9.73 2.80
N ILE A 18 23.35 -9.62 3.74
CA ILE A 18 22.98 -9.43 5.14
C ILE A 18 22.28 -8.08 5.12
N PHE A 19 20.95 -8.06 5.26
CA PHE A 19 20.18 -6.83 5.38
C PHE A 19 20.73 -6.08 6.59
N GLU A 20 21.62 -5.11 6.33
CA GLU A 20 21.96 -4.09 7.31
C GLU A 20 20.65 -3.41 7.69
N GLU A 21 20.48 -3.27 9.00
CA GLU A 21 19.43 -2.57 9.72
C GLU A 21 18.63 -1.63 8.82
N TYR A 22 17.31 -1.89 8.71
CA TYR A 22 16.39 -1.09 7.88
C TYR A 22 16.76 0.39 7.98
N ASN A 23 17.17 0.97 6.85
CA ASN A 23 17.43 2.40 6.77
C ASN A 23 16.18 3.12 7.32
N GLU A 24 16.36 4.03 8.28
CA GLU A 24 15.29 4.86 8.87
C GLU A 24 14.43 5.57 7.79
N SER A 25 14.95 5.64 6.56
CA SER A 25 14.28 6.12 5.34
C SER A 25 13.26 5.16 4.71
N PHE A 26 13.07 3.93 5.21
CA PHE A 26 12.13 2.95 4.63
C PHE A 26 10.67 3.39 4.74
N ILE A 27 10.33 4.01 5.88
CA ILE A 27 9.05 4.66 6.06
C ILE A 27 9.20 6.10 5.56
N PRO A 28 8.42 6.52 4.54
CA PRO A 28 8.46 7.90 4.09
C PRO A 28 8.12 8.85 5.24
N SER A 29 8.70 10.04 5.20
CA SER A 29 8.44 11.09 6.18
C SER A 29 6.94 11.44 6.22
N LEU A 30 6.47 11.97 7.36
CA LEU A 30 5.06 12.38 7.48
C LEU A 30 4.61 13.33 6.34
N PRO A 31 5.40 14.35 5.92
CA PRO A 31 5.06 15.18 4.77
C PRO A 31 4.92 14.41 3.45
N GLU A 32 5.78 13.41 3.21
CA GLU A 32 5.69 12.56 2.02
C GLU A 32 4.43 11.70 2.06
N ARG A 33 4.13 11.08 3.21
CA ARG A 33 2.91 10.27 3.40
C ARG A 33 1.64 11.09 3.23
N LEU A 34 1.61 12.30 3.79
CA LEU A 34 0.51 13.25 3.58
C LEU A 34 0.36 13.63 2.11
N SER A 35 1.47 13.87 1.42
CA SER A 35 1.48 14.15 -0.02
C SER A 35 0.90 12.97 -0.82
N PHE A 36 1.35 11.75 -0.55
CA PHE A 36 0.83 10.54 -1.19
C PHE A 36 -0.65 10.31 -0.88
N ALA A 37 -1.08 10.56 0.37
CA ALA A 37 -2.48 10.45 0.76
C ALA A 37 -3.37 11.48 0.03
N ALA A 38 -2.88 12.70 -0.16
CA ALA A 38 -3.59 13.76 -0.86
C ALA A 38 -3.77 13.49 -2.36
N TYR A 39 -2.89 12.72 -3.00
CA TYR A 39 -2.97 12.43 -4.45
C TYR A 39 -4.14 11.51 -4.87
N GLN A 40 -4.87 10.92 -3.92
CA GLN A 40 -6.02 10.04 -4.21
C GLN A 40 -7.33 10.68 -3.76
N THR A 41 -7.62 11.89 -4.23
CA THR A 41 -8.94 12.47 -4.04
C THR A 41 -9.97 11.69 -4.86
N VAL A 42 -11.00 11.16 -4.20
CA VAL A 42 -12.16 10.59 -4.89
C VAL A 42 -13.21 11.69 -4.98
N SER A 43 -13.54 12.10 -6.20
CA SER A 43 -14.52 13.16 -6.43
C SER A 43 -15.86 12.84 -5.77
N GLY A 44 -16.44 13.84 -5.10
CA GLY A 44 -17.75 13.74 -4.46
C GLY A 44 -17.77 13.12 -3.07
N MET A 45 -16.64 12.74 -2.45
CA MET A 45 -16.60 12.36 -1.03
C MET A 45 -16.90 13.53 -0.10
N SER A 46 -17.55 13.24 1.03
CA SER A 46 -17.61 14.18 2.14
C SER A 46 -16.23 14.33 2.79
N ASP A 47 -15.99 15.47 3.43
CA ASP A 47 -14.71 15.75 4.11
C ASP A 47 -14.39 14.70 5.19
N ALA A 48 -15.41 14.17 5.87
CA ALA A 48 -15.25 13.16 6.91
C ALA A 48 -14.78 11.81 6.35
N GLU A 49 -15.35 11.38 5.22
CA GLU A 49 -14.94 10.15 4.54
C GLU A 49 -13.53 10.31 3.96
N LEU A 50 -13.23 11.49 3.38
CA LEU A 50 -11.91 11.79 2.82
C LEU A 50 -10.83 11.74 3.90
N LEU A 51 -11.11 12.35 5.06
CA LEU A 51 -10.23 12.32 6.22
C LEU A 51 -10.03 10.89 6.74
N THR A 52 -11.06 10.05 6.69
CA THR A 52 -10.99 8.65 7.12
C THR A 52 -10.09 7.82 6.20
N LEU A 53 -10.22 7.97 4.88
CA LEU A 53 -9.32 7.31 3.92
C LEU A 53 -7.88 7.79 4.08
N GLN A 54 -7.66 9.09 4.23
CA GLN A 54 -6.33 9.65 4.39
C GLN A 54 -5.64 9.10 5.64
N LYS A 55 -6.38 8.98 6.76
CA LYS A 55 -5.86 8.37 7.99
C LYS A 55 -5.49 6.90 7.80
N HIS A 56 -6.39 6.09 7.25
CA HIS A 56 -6.11 4.68 6.98
C HIS A 56 -4.90 4.49 6.06
N LYS A 57 -4.74 5.35 5.06
CA LYS A 57 -3.61 5.29 4.14
C LYS A 57 -2.28 5.62 4.82
N ILE A 58 -2.26 6.64 5.68
CA ILE A 58 -1.05 6.99 6.45
C ILE A 58 -0.67 5.84 7.39
N GLN A 59 -1.68 5.22 8.05
CA GLN A 59 -1.50 4.08 8.94
C GLN A 59 -0.96 2.85 8.19
N ALA A 60 -1.49 2.55 7.00
CA ALA A 60 -0.98 1.45 6.17
C ALA A 60 0.48 1.63 5.73
N MET A 61 1.05 2.84 5.86
CA MET A 61 2.45 3.14 5.54
C MET A 61 3.38 3.10 6.78
N ASP A 62 2.87 2.88 7.99
CA ASP A 62 3.64 2.93 9.26
C ASP A 62 4.44 1.66 9.56
N SER A 63 4.31 0.60 8.76
CA SER A 63 4.97 -0.67 9.01
C SER A 63 6.24 -0.86 8.18
N THR A 64 7.31 -1.31 8.83
CA THR A 64 8.54 -1.79 8.17
C THR A 64 8.42 -3.27 7.77
N ASP A 65 7.53 -4.03 8.41
CA ASP A 65 7.25 -5.41 8.06
C ASP A 65 6.49 -5.45 6.73
N THR A 66 7.06 -6.15 5.75
CA THR A 66 6.51 -6.17 4.38
C THR A 66 5.19 -6.93 4.30
N LEU A 67 5.00 -7.97 5.10
CA LEU A 67 3.76 -8.76 5.10
C LEU A 67 2.62 -7.98 5.74
N ASP A 68 2.89 -7.36 6.89
CA ASP A 68 1.95 -6.47 7.57
C ASP A 68 1.59 -5.27 6.69
N ARG A 69 2.58 -4.61 6.08
CA ARG A 69 2.36 -3.50 5.13
C ARG A 69 1.51 -3.92 3.93
N LEU A 70 1.71 -5.13 3.41
CA LEU A 70 0.89 -5.68 2.33
C LEU A 70 -0.56 -5.90 2.78
N ASN A 71 -0.76 -6.53 3.93
CA ASN A 71 -2.09 -6.80 4.48
C ASN A 71 -2.85 -5.51 4.77
N ASN A 72 -2.21 -4.52 5.41
CA ASN A 72 -2.79 -3.20 5.66
C ASN A 72 -3.16 -2.46 4.36
N GLY A 73 -2.34 -2.63 3.31
CA GLY A 73 -2.63 -2.09 1.99
C GLY A 73 -3.86 -2.73 1.32
N ILE A 74 -4.02 -4.04 1.47
CA ILE A 74 -5.19 -4.78 0.98
C ILE A 74 -6.46 -4.31 1.70
N GLU A 75 -6.44 -4.25 3.03
CA GLU A 75 -7.59 -3.78 3.83
C GLU A 75 -8.02 -2.36 3.43
N TYR A 76 -7.07 -1.45 3.21
CA TYR A 76 -7.35 -0.10 2.73
C TYR A 76 -8.09 -0.10 1.38
N VAL A 77 -7.64 -0.92 0.42
CA VAL A 77 -8.25 -0.99 -0.91
C VAL A 77 -9.66 -1.59 -0.83
N GLU A 78 -9.84 -2.64 -0.04
CA GLU A 78 -11.16 -3.25 0.17
C GLU A 78 -12.15 -2.28 0.81
N HIS A 79 -11.71 -1.53 1.83
CA HIS A 79 -12.53 -0.50 2.47
C HIS A 79 -12.94 0.60 1.48
N ASN A 80 -12.00 1.12 0.68
CA ASN A 80 -12.28 2.13 -0.33
C ASN A 80 -13.24 1.62 -1.41
N MET A 81 -13.03 0.38 -1.89
CA MET A 81 -13.92 -0.26 -2.85
C MET A 81 -15.34 -0.40 -2.29
N GLY A 82 -15.50 -0.88 -1.05
CA GLY A 82 -16.80 -0.99 -0.38
C GLY A 82 -17.54 0.34 -0.29
N MET A 83 -16.82 1.41 0.06
CA MET A 83 -17.40 2.76 0.13
C MET A 83 -17.82 3.28 -1.26
N ILE A 84 -16.99 3.11 -2.29
CA ILE A 84 -17.34 3.50 -3.67
C ILE A 84 -18.54 2.68 -4.16
N SER A 85 -18.57 1.37 -3.92
CA SER A 85 -19.68 0.51 -4.30
C SER A 85 -20.99 0.90 -3.64
N ALA A 86 -20.98 1.17 -2.32
CA ALA A 86 -22.17 1.63 -1.59
C ALA A 86 -22.74 2.93 -2.19
N ARG A 87 -21.85 3.84 -2.59
CA ARG A 87 -22.25 5.10 -3.23
C ARG A 87 -22.82 4.91 -4.62
N LEU A 88 -22.18 4.08 -5.46
CA LEU A 88 -22.71 3.75 -6.77
C LEU A 88 -24.10 3.08 -6.66
N ALA A 89 -24.33 2.27 -5.63
CA ALA A 89 -25.65 1.70 -5.38
C ALA A 89 -26.69 2.77 -5.06
N ILE A 90 -26.35 3.79 -4.24
CA ILE A 90 -27.25 4.91 -3.92
C ILE A 90 -27.55 5.78 -5.15
N GLN A 91 -26.54 6.05 -5.98
CA GLN A 91 -26.69 6.91 -7.18
C GLN A 91 -27.50 6.26 -8.32
N ASN A 92 -27.61 4.94 -8.33
CA ASN A 92 -28.35 4.18 -9.34
C ASN A 92 -29.79 3.82 -8.91
N ILE A 93 -30.27 4.37 -7.78
CA ILE A 93 -31.67 4.33 -7.34
C ILE A 93 -32.37 5.60 -7.81
#